data_AF-A0A7M6W5S0-F1
#
_entry.id   AF-A0A7M6W5S0-F1
#
_cell.length_a   1.000
_cell.length_b   1.000
_cell.length_c   1.000
_cell.angle_alpha   90.00
_cell.angle_beta   90.00
_cell.angle_gamma   90.00
#
_symmetry.space_group_name_H-M   'P 1'
#
loop_
_entity.id
_entity.type
_entity.pdbx_description
1 polymer ?
#
loop_
_entity_poly.entity_id
_entity_poly.type
_entity_poly.pdbx_seq_one_letter_code
_entity_poly.pdbx_strand_id
1 'polypeptide(L)'
;MQCNKTVFQVLKQRSFYTKSLLRSQENQAKFVDKPFWLKKFKLKQAEMQKDDDVPVFIKKGFFDKVLYNITLGLTVFGLFWSAKVLPELDSAGKN
;
A
#
# COMPACT_ATOMS: atom_id res chain seq x y z
N MET A 1 1.15 -49.33 17.90
CA MET A 1 1.62 -48.61 16.68
C MET A 1 1.24 -47.11 16.71
N GLN A 2 1.61 -46.35 17.75
CA GLN A 2 1.32 -44.88 17.80
C GLN A 2 2.58 -43.98 17.72
N CYS A 3 3.79 -44.53 17.94
CA CYS A 3 5.03 -43.73 18.03
C CYS A 3 5.54 -43.15 16.69
N ASN A 4 5.25 -43.80 15.54
CA ASN A 4 5.78 -43.37 14.24
C ASN A 4 5.13 -42.10 13.67
N LYS A 5 3.88 -41.78 14.06
CA LYS A 5 3.16 -40.63 13.48
C LYS A 5 3.70 -39.29 14.01
N THR A 6 4.08 -39.25 15.28
CA THR A 6 4.57 -38.05 15.95
C THR A 6 5.97 -37.66 15.48
N VAL A 7 6.87 -38.64 15.31
CA VAL A 7 8.22 -38.43 14.77
C VAL A 7 8.17 -37.88 13.35
N PHE A 8 7.26 -38.40 12.52
CA PHE A 8 7.10 -37.95 11.14
C PHE A 8 6.59 -36.51 11.04
N GLN A 9 5.69 -36.08 11.95
CA GLN A 9 5.23 -34.69 12.01
C GLN A 9 6.34 -33.73 12.43
N VAL A 10 7.15 -34.08 13.44
CA VAL A 10 8.27 -33.25 13.91
C VAL A 10 9.34 -33.10 12.83
N LEU A 11 9.67 -34.17 12.09
CA LEU A 11 10.61 -34.12 10.98
C LEU A 11 10.10 -33.25 9.81
N LYS A 12 8.79 -33.31 9.52
CA LYS A 12 8.16 -32.49 8.47
C LYS A 12 8.15 -31.01 8.84
N GLN A 13 7.86 -30.69 10.11
CA GLN A 13 7.98 -29.33 10.64
C GLN A 13 9.44 -28.83 10.51
N ARG A 14 10.43 -29.62 10.98
CA ARG A 14 11.85 -29.26 10.84
C ARG A 14 12.29 -29.02 9.39
N SER A 15 11.83 -29.84 8.44
CA SER A 15 12.11 -29.66 7.01
C SER A 15 11.52 -28.36 6.45
N PHE A 16 10.37 -27.93 6.96
CA PHE A 16 9.71 -26.72 6.51
C PHE A 16 10.45 -25.47 6.98
N TYR A 17 10.84 -25.43 8.25
CA TYR A 17 11.57 -24.29 8.82
C TYR A 17 12.98 -24.12 8.24
N THR A 18 13.68 -25.21 7.92
CA THR A 18 14.99 -25.13 7.27
C THR A 18 14.89 -24.63 5.83
N LYS A 19 13.85 -25.04 5.09
CA LYS A 19 13.58 -24.51 3.75
C LYS A 19 13.23 -23.03 3.77
N SER A 20 12.46 -22.55 4.75
CA SER A 20 12.14 -21.12 4.87
C SER A 20 13.36 -20.29 5.26
N LEU A 21 14.24 -20.81 6.14
CA LEU A 21 15.47 -20.12 6.52
C LEU A 21 16.47 -20.03 5.35
N LEU A 22 16.67 -21.12 4.62
CA LEU A 22 17.53 -21.15 3.43
C LEU A 22 17.00 -20.23 2.34
N ARG A 23 15.68 -20.17 2.14
CA ARG A 23 15.04 -19.24 1.20
C ARG A 23 15.20 -17.78 1.66
N SER A 24 15.21 -17.51 2.96
CA SER A 24 15.47 -16.16 3.50
C SER A 24 16.94 -15.74 3.31
N GLN A 25 17.89 -16.66 3.50
CA GLN A 25 19.32 -16.46 3.26
C GLN A 25 19.64 -16.25 1.77
N GLU A 26 19.08 -17.07 0.87
CA GLU A 26 19.27 -16.91 -0.59
C GLU A 26 18.72 -15.56 -1.09
N ASN A 27 17.59 -15.13 -0.56
CA ASN A 27 17.01 -13.84 -0.91
C ASN A 27 17.90 -12.68 -0.43
N GLN A 28 18.48 -12.75 0.78
CA GLN A 28 19.42 -11.75 1.30
C GLN A 28 20.67 -11.61 0.41
N ALA A 29 21.24 -12.73 -0.06
CA ALA A 29 22.39 -12.72 -0.98
C ALA A 29 22.10 -12.03 -2.32
N LYS A 30 20.86 -12.10 -2.84
CA LYS A 30 20.46 -11.43 -4.10
C LYS A 30 20.32 -9.91 -4.00
N PHE A 31 20.35 -9.29 -2.80
CA PHE A 31 20.21 -7.83 -2.65
C PHE A 31 21.54 -7.07 -2.62
N VAL A 32 22.68 -7.76 -2.55
CA VAL A 32 24.01 -7.13 -2.48
C VAL A 32 24.35 -6.40 -3.78
N ASP A 33 24.07 -7.02 -4.93
CA ASP A 33 24.45 -6.53 -6.28
C ASP A 33 23.35 -5.76 -7.03
N LYS A 34 22.32 -5.26 -6.32
CA LYS A 34 21.25 -4.50 -6.98
C LYS A 34 21.68 -3.05 -7.23
N PRO A 35 21.36 -2.48 -8.40
CA PRO A 35 21.66 -1.08 -8.69
C PRO A 35 20.95 -0.16 -7.69
N PHE A 36 21.54 1.00 -7.42
CA PHE A 36 21.12 1.94 -6.38
C PHE A 36 19.62 2.31 -6.43
N TRP A 37 19.07 2.49 -7.63
CA TRP A 37 17.65 2.82 -7.82
C TRP A 37 16.72 1.69 -7.35
N LEU A 38 17.14 0.43 -7.49
CA LEU A 38 16.34 -0.72 -7.09
C LEU A 38 16.31 -0.88 -5.57
N LYS A 39 17.39 -0.50 -4.88
CA LYS A 39 17.42 -0.41 -3.40
C LYS A 39 16.45 0.66 -2.92
N LYS A 40 16.47 1.87 -3.52
CA LYS A 40 15.51 2.94 -3.22
C LYS A 40 14.06 2.54 -3.50
N PHE A 41 13.81 1.86 -4.61
CA PHE A 41 12.48 1.37 -4.96
C PHE A 41 11.97 0.36 -3.92
N LYS A 42 12.80 -0.61 -3.53
CA LYS A 42 12.44 -1.62 -2.53
C LYS A 42 12.16 -1.01 -1.15
N LEU A 43 12.90 0.02 -0.75
CA LEU A 43 12.61 0.78 0.48
C LEU A 43 11.23 1.44 0.42
N LYS A 44 10.90 2.12 -0.69
CA LYS A 44 9.56 2.70 -0.89
C LYS A 44 8.45 1.64 -0.93
N GLN A 45 8.72 0.48 -1.53
CA GLN A 45 7.77 -0.64 -1.52
C GLN A 45 7.50 -1.11 -0.09
N ALA A 46 8.54 -1.27 0.73
CA ALA A 46 8.39 -1.67 2.12
C ALA A 46 7.60 -0.64 2.95
N GLU A 47 7.86 0.65 2.73
CA GLU A 47 7.11 1.74 3.37
C GLU A 47 5.62 1.71 3.01
N MET A 48 5.29 1.50 1.73
CA MET A 48 3.90 1.44 1.26
C MET A 48 3.18 0.11 1.58
N GLN A 49 3.93 -0.97 1.83
CA GLN A 49 3.40 -2.29 2.18
C GLN A 49 3.36 -2.56 3.69
N LYS A 50 3.72 -1.58 4.51
CA LYS A 50 3.56 -1.69 5.96
C LYS A 50 2.09 -1.90 6.31
N ASP A 51 1.77 -2.86 7.18
CA ASP A 51 0.41 -3.08 7.68
C ASP A 51 0.13 -2.10 8.82
N ASP A 52 -0.24 -0.87 8.47
CA ASP A 52 -0.50 0.24 9.39
C ASP A 52 -1.95 0.77 9.34
N ASP A 53 -2.85 0.04 8.66
CA ASP A 53 -4.26 0.39 8.43
C ASP A 53 -4.49 1.78 7.78
N VAL A 54 -3.42 2.43 7.31
CA VAL A 54 -3.50 3.73 6.65
C VAL A 54 -3.84 3.53 5.18
N PRO A 55 -4.85 4.23 4.64
CA PRO A 55 -5.19 4.14 3.23
C PRO A 55 -4.03 4.67 2.37
N VAL A 56 -3.80 4.01 1.22
CA VAL A 56 -2.67 4.26 0.32
C VAL A 56 -2.49 5.73 -0.05
N PHE A 57 -3.59 6.47 -0.24
CA PHE A 57 -3.56 7.88 -0.68
C PHE A 57 -3.17 8.88 0.41
N ILE A 58 -3.02 8.45 1.68
CA ILE A 58 -2.53 9.28 2.80
C ILE A 58 -1.22 8.69 3.37
N LYS A 59 -0.76 7.56 2.84
CA LYS A 59 0.26 6.71 3.46
C LYS A 59 1.63 7.36 3.58
N LYS A 60 1.95 8.34 2.73
CA LYS A 60 3.23 9.07 2.80
C LYS A 60 3.27 10.12 3.91
N GLY A 61 2.14 10.42 4.56
CA GLY A 61 2.07 11.24 5.77
C GLY A 61 1.45 12.62 5.58
N PHE A 62 2.06 13.65 6.18
CA PHE A 62 1.46 14.99 6.35
C PHE A 62 1.12 15.68 5.03
N PHE A 63 2.01 15.63 4.05
CA PHE A 63 1.81 16.32 2.78
C PHE A 63 0.60 15.78 2.00
N ASP A 64 0.40 14.46 2.02
CA ASP A 64 -0.75 13.82 1.36
C ASP A 64 -2.07 14.28 1.98
N LYS A 65 -2.12 14.46 3.32
CA LYS A 65 -3.30 14.99 4.02
C LYS A 65 -3.61 16.43 3.62
N VAL A 66 -2.59 17.28 3.54
CA VAL A 66 -2.76 18.68 3.12
C VAL A 66 -3.28 18.73 1.70
N LEU A 67 -2.66 17.97 0.78
CA LEU A 67 -3.07 17.94 -0.61
C LEU A 67 -4.50 17.41 -0.77
N TYR A 68 -4.84 16.32 -0.07
CA TYR A 68 -6.19 15.76 -0.05
C TYR A 68 -7.23 16.78 0.42
N ASN A 69 -6.96 17.48 1.53
CA ASN A 69 -7.89 18.48 2.06
C ASN A 69 -8.06 19.68 1.12
N ILE A 70 -6.98 20.11 0.46
CA ILE A 70 -7.05 21.17 -0.56
C ILE A 70 -7.91 20.72 -1.74
N THR A 71 -7.67 19.51 -2.26
CA THR A 71 -8.47 18.96 -3.36
C THR A 71 -9.94 18.84 -2.96
N LEU A 72 -10.22 18.30 -1.78
CA LEU A 72 -11.59 18.17 -1.27
C LEU A 72 -12.27 19.54 -1.15
N GLY A 73 -11.58 20.53 -0.59
CA GLY A 73 -12.09 21.90 -0.48
C GLY A 73 -12.42 22.52 -1.84
N LEU A 74 -11.52 22.37 -2.82
CA LEU A 74 -11.74 22.84 -4.19
C LEU A 74 -12.90 22.13 -4.87
N THR A 75 -13.04 20.82 -4.70
CA THR A 75 -14.13 20.04 -5.30
C THR A 75 -15.48 20.44 -4.71
N VAL A 76 -15.56 20.57 -3.39
CA VAL A 76 -16.80 21.00 -2.71
C VAL A 76 -17.15 22.44 -3.11
N PHE A 77 -16.17 23.34 -3.11
CA PHE A 77 -16.38 24.72 -3.54
C PHE A 77 -16.87 24.81 -4.99
N GLY A 78 -16.20 24.11 -5.91
CA GLY A 78 -16.58 24.05 -7.32
C GLY A 78 -17.99 23.48 -7.50
N LEU A 79 -18.34 22.43 -6.77
CA LEU A 79 -19.68 21.84 -6.81
C LEU A 79 -20.76 22.84 -6.37
N PHE A 80 -20.54 23.56 -5.26
CA PHE A 80 -21.47 24.59 -4.80
C PHE A 80 -21.60 25.74 -5.79
N TRP A 81 -20.49 26.17 -6.39
CA TRP A 81 -20.49 27.21 -7.41
C TRP A 81 -21.26 26.77 -8.66
N SER A 82 -20.99 25.58 -9.16
CA SER A 82 -21.72 25.01 -10.31
C SER A 82 -23.21 24.86 -10.01
N ALA A 83 -23.58 24.43 -8.80
CA ALA A 83 -24.98 24.32 -8.39
C ALA A 83 -25.70 25.68 -8.32
N LYS A 84 -24.98 26.78 -8.05
CA LYS A 84 -25.52 28.15 -8.09
C LYS A 84 -25.69 28.67 -9.52
N VAL A 85 -24.69 28.44 -10.36
CA VAL A 85 -24.65 28.99 -11.73
C VAL A 85 -25.61 28.27 -12.68
N LEU A 86 -25.78 26.95 -12.54
CA LEU A 86 -26.62 26.16 -13.46
C LEU A 86 -28.09 26.63 -13.53
N PRO A 87 -28.79 26.89 -12.40
CA PRO A 87 -30.16 27.43 -12.42
C PRO A 87 -30.27 28.84 -12.99
N GLU A 88 -29.27 29.70 -12.75
CA GLU A 88 -29.22 31.06 -13.31
C GLU A 88 -29.15 31.01 -14.84
N LEU A 89 -28.31 30.12 -15.37
CA LEU A 89 -28.19 29.90 -16.81
C LEU A 89 -29.46 29.27 -17.42
N ASP A 90 -30.10 28.31 -16.75
CA ASP A 90 -31.38 27.74 -17.22
C ASP A 90 -32.50 28.78 -17.28
N SER A 91 -32.52 29.72 -16.33
CA SER A 91 -33.51 30.79 -16.28
C SER A 91 -33.24 31.88 -17.33
N ALA A 92 -31.97 32.18 -17.62
CA ALA A 92 -31.58 33.16 -18.63
C ALA A 92 -31.86 32.69 -20.06
N GLY A 93 -31.82 31.38 -20.33
CA GLY A 93 -32.11 30.82 -21.65
C GLY A 93 -33.60 30.67 -22.00
N LYS A 94 -34.51 30.91 -21.04
CA LYS A 94 -35.97 30.86 -21.24
C LYS A 94 -36.61 32.22 -21.55
N ASN A 95 -35.84 33.32 -21.48
CA ASN A 95 -36.26 34.66 -21.92
C ASN A 95 -35.73 34.95 -23.33
#